data_AF-A0A3N1Y7T6-F1
#
_entry.id   AF-A0A3N1Y7T6-F1
#
_cell.length_a   1.000
_cell.length_b   1.000
_cell.length_c   1.000
_cell.angle_alpha   90.00
_cell.angle_beta   90.00
_cell.angle_gamma   90.00
#
_symmetry.space_group_name_H-M   'P 1'
#
loop_
_entity.id
_entity.type
_entity.pdbx_description
1 polymer ?
#
loop_
_entity_poly.entity_id
_entity_poly.type
_entity_poly.pdbx_seq_one_letter_code
_entity_poly.pdbx_strand_id
1 'polypeptide(L)'
;MRKIRKGDEVVVLAGKDKGRRGAVLRVLPDDRVIVEGVNMVKKHVKPNPLRGEQGGILEKEAPLHVSNVALYNPQTKKADRVGFKFLEDGRKVRYFKSTGEVVDV
;
A
#
# COMPACT_ATOMS: atom_id res chain seq x y z
N MET A 1 12.27 5.79 -9.32
CA MET A 1 11.20 6.32 -8.44
C MET A 1 10.01 5.37 -8.49
N ARG A 2 9.55 4.87 -7.34
CA ARG A 2 8.41 3.92 -7.29
C ARG A 2 7.09 4.69 -7.44
N LYS A 3 6.09 4.05 -8.07
CA LYS A 3 4.73 4.62 -8.20
C LYS A 3 3.99 4.66 -6.87
N ILE A 4 4.27 3.68 -5.99
CA ILE A 4 3.70 3.55 -4.65
C ILE A 4 4.83 3.73 -3.61
N ARG A 5 4.53 4.45 -2.54
CA ARG A 5 5.42 4.76 -1.43
C ARG A 5 4.74 4.41 -0.09
N LYS A 6 5.54 4.37 0.97
CA LYS A 6 5.02 4.21 2.34
C LYS A 6 4.16 5.43 2.68
N GLY A 7 3.00 5.20 3.29
CA GLY A 7 2.06 6.25 3.67
C GLY A 7 1.03 6.60 2.58
N ASP A 8 1.19 6.12 1.35
CA ASP A 8 0.15 6.29 0.33
C ASP A 8 -1.13 5.54 0.71
N GLU A 9 -2.29 6.14 0.44
CA GLU A 9 -3.58 5.47 0.50
C GLU A 9 -3.83 4.71 -0.82
N VAL A 10 -4.12 3.41 -0.73
CA VAL A 10 -4.28 2.54 -1.89
C VAL A 10 -5.60 1.78 -1.85
N VAL A 11 -6.07 1.41 -3.04
CA VAL A 11 -7.22 0.53 -3.27
C VAL A 11 -6.72 -0.78 -3.85
N VAL A 12 -7.24 -1.90 -3.34
CA VAL A 12 -6.97 -3.23 -3.87
C VAL A 12 -7.80 -3.49 -5.12
N LEU A 13 -7.15 -3.79 -6.24
CA LEU A 13 -7.78 -4.03 -7.54
C LEU A 13 -8.22 -5.48 -7.74
N ALA A 14 -7.46 -6.42 -7.16
CA ALA A 14 -7.61 -7.86 -7.40
C ALA A 14 -7.26 -8.68 -6.16
N GLY A 15 -7.82 -9.89 -6.08
CA GLY A 15 -7.63 -10.82 -4.96
C GLY A 15 -8.78 -10.80 -3.97
N LYS A 16 -8.56 -11.47 -2.82
CA LYS A 16 -9.56 -11.67 -1.75
C LYS A 16 -10.14 -10.35 -1.22
N ASP A 17 -9.30 -9.33 -1.11
CA ASP A 17 -9.63 -8.02 -0.52
C ASP A 17 -9.97 -6.96 -1.57
N LYS A 18 -10.39 -7.36 -2.78
CA LYS A 18 -10.73 -6.42 -3.87
C LYS A 18 -11.73 -5.36 -3.41
N GLY A 19 -11.43 -4.09 -3.72
CA GLY A 19 -12.23 -2.93 -3.37
C GLY A 19 -11.95 -2.35 -1.99
N ARG A 20 -11.22 -3.05 -1.13
CA ARG A 20 -10.79 -2.51 0.17
C ARG A 20 -9.73 -1.43 -0.02
N ARG A 21 -9.72 -0.50 0.92
CA ARG A 21 -8.79 0.63 1.00
C ARG A 21 -7.93 0.51 2.25
N GLY A 22 -6.71 1.02 2.20
CA GLY A 22 -5.82 1.07 3.34
C GLY A 22 -4.54 1.84 3.04
N ALA A 23 -3.84 2.23 4.10
CA ALA A 23 -2.54 2.89 3.99
C ALA A 23 -1.42 1.86 3.76
N VAL A 24 -0.42 2.23 2.96
CA VAL A 24 0.77 1.40 2.75
C VAL A 24 1.69 1.50 3.96
N LEU A 25 1.72 0.46 4.78
CA LEU A 25 2.59 0.36 5.95
C LEU A 25 4.06 0.18 5.56
N ARG A 26 4.30 -0.59 4.50
CA ARG A 26 5.65 -0.91 4.04
C ARG A 26 5.67 -1.29 2.57
N VAL A 27 6.72 -0.86 1.88
CA VAL A 27 7.06 -1.35 0.54
C VAL A 27 8.27 -2.26 0.68
N LEU A 28 8.15 -3.50 0.22
CA LEU A 28 9.20 -4.49 0.24
C LEU A 28 10.06 -4.37 -1.04
N PRO A 29 11.28 -4.95 -1.07
CA PRO A 29 12.15 -4.91 -2.24
C PRO A 29 11.67 -5.80 -3.39
N ASP A 30 10.85 -6.83 -3.11
CA ASP A 30 10.37 -7.87 -4.04
C ASP A 30 9.05 -7.49 -4.75
N ASP A 31 8.84 -6.21 -5.05
CA ASP A 31 7.61 -5.68 -5.66
C ASP A 31 6.33 -6.01 -4.88
N ARG A 32 6.45 -6.18 -3.56
CA ARG A 32 5.32 -6.36 -2.65
C ARG A 32 5.12 -5.17 -1.72
N VAL A 33 3.89 -5.02 -1.27
CA VAL A 33 3.48 -4.01 -0.30
C VAL A 33 2.69 -4.66 0.82
N ILE A 34 2.82 -4.11 2.03
CA ILE A 34 1.96 -4.44 3.16
C ILE A 34 1.02 -3.26 3.33
N VAL A 35 -0.28 -3.53 3.24
CA VAL A 35 -1.35 -2.53 3.35
C VAL A 35 -2.13 -2.83 4.62
N GLU A 36 -2.44 -1.78 5.37
CA GLU A 36 -3.16 -1.87 6.63
C GLU A 36 -4.52 -2.57 6.47
N GLY A 37 -4.77 -3.57 7.31
CA GLY A 37 -6.03 -4.31 7.35
C GLY A 37 -6.33 -5.18 6.12
N VAL A 38 -5.44 -5.24 5.14
CA VAL A 38 -5.61 -5.99 3.88
C VAL A 38 -4.76 -7.27 3.92
N ASN A 39 -5.27 -8.34 3.32
CA ASN A 39 -4.59 -9.64 3.20
C ASN A 39 -4.23 -10.22 4.58
N MET A 40 -5.19 -10.20 5.50
CA MET A 40 -5.04 -10.72 6.86
C MET A 40 -4.87 -12.24 6.86
N VAL A 41 -3.83 -12.72 7.54
CA VAL A 41 -3.53 -14.14 7.72
C VAL A 41 -3.42 -14.49 9.19
N LYS A 42 -3.85 -15.71 9.53
CA LYS A 42 -3.68 -16.29 10.86
C LYS A 42 -2.32 -16.97 10.94
N LYS A 43 -1.44 -16.47 11.80
CA LYS A 43 -0.11 -17.03 12.05
C LYS A 43 -0.08 -17.68 13.42
N HIS A 44 0.21 -18.97 13.44
CA HIS A 44 0.52 -19.69 14.68
C HIS A 44 1.93 -19.29 15.13
N VAL A 45 2.04 -18.75 16.34
CA VAL A 45 3.31 -18.29 16.91
C VAL A 45 3.58 -19.09 18.17
N LYS A 46 4.77 -19.71 18.24
CA LYS A 46 5.25 -20.38 19.45
C LYS A 46 5.51 -19.33 20.53
N PRO A 47 5.19 -19.61 21.80
CA PRO A 47 5.50 -18.71 22.89
C PRO A 47 7.02 -18.43 22.94
N ASN A 48 7.39 -17.19 23.25
CA ASN A 48 8.77 -16.81 23.48
C ASN A 48 8.92 -16.22 24.90
N PRO A 49 9.25 -17.06 25.90
CA PRO A 49 9.34 -16.64 27.30
C PRO A 49 10.35 -15.53 27.55
N LEU A 50 11.44 -15.48 26.77
CA LEU A 50 12.51 -14.46 26.92
C LEU A 50 12.04 -13.06 26.54
N ARG A 51 11.01 -12.95 25.68
CA ARG A 51 10.42 -11.67 25.25
C ARG A 51 9.07 -11.39 25.92
N GLY A 52 8.63 -12.26 26.83
CA GLY A 52 7.29 -12.18 27.45
C GLY A 52 6.14 -12.36 26.46
N GLU A 53 6.40 -12.91 25.27
CA GLU A 53 5.38 -13.06 24.22
C GLU A 53 4.60 -14.37 24.43
N GLN A 54 3.32 -14.25 24.78
CA GLN A 54 2.42 -15.39 24.86
C GLN A 54 2.21 -16.00 23.47
N GLY A 55 2.33 -17.32 23.37
CA GLY A 55 2.06 -18.05 22.14
C GLY A 55 0.57 -18.03 21.80
N GLY A 56 0.24 -18.27 20.53
CA GLY A 56 -1.15 -18.29 20.10
C GLY A 56 -1.33 -18.10 18.60
N ILE A 57 -2.57 -17.83 18.21
CA ILE A 57 -2.94 -17.49 16.84
C ILE A 57 -3.00 -15.97 16.76
N LEU A 58 -2.03 -15.37 16.08
CA LEU A 58 -1.99 -13.94 15.82
C LEU A 58 -2.52 -13.65 14.42
N GLU A 59 -3.32 -12.60 14.27
CA GLU A 59 -3.68 -12.08 12.96
C GLU A 59 -2.66 -11.03 12.53
N LYS A 60 -2.22 -11.12 11.27
CA LYS A 60 -1.23 -10.20 10.71
C LYS A 60 -1.49 -9.95 9.23
N GLU A 61 -1.20 -8.75 8.77
CA GLU A 61 -1.21 -8.40 7.35
C GLU A 61 -0.09 -9.13 6.60
N ALA A 62 -0.46 -9.84 5.54
CA ALA A 62 0.49 -10.46 4.64
C ALA A 62 0.79 -9.54 3.44
N PRO A 63 2.00 -9.62 2.86
CA PRO A 63 2.34 -8.84 1.69
C PRO A 63 1.47 -9.19 0.47
N LEU A 64 1.19 -8.20 -0.36
CA LEU A 64 0.51 -8.33 -1.65
C LEU A 64 1.37 -7.74 -2.77
N HIS A 65 1.23 -8.25 -3.99
CA HIS A 65 2.00 -7.75 -5.13
C HIS A 65 1.55 -6.33 -5.53
N VAL A 66 2.49 -5.47 -5.90
CA VAL A 66 2.26 -4.06 -6.24
C VAL A 66 1.31 -3.87 -7.42
N SER A 67 1.19 -4.85 -8.32
CA SER A 67 0.23 -4.80 -9.45
C SER A 67 -1.23 -4.86 -9.00
N ASN A 68 -1.50 -5.37 -7.80
CA ASN A 68 -2.85 -5.58 -7.28
C ASN A 68 -3.36 -4.37 -6.51
N VAL A 69 -2.61 -3.27 -6.48
CA VAL A 69 -2.99 -2.02 -5.84
C VAL A 69 -2.84 -0.84 -6.80
N ALA A 70 -3.68 0.16 -6.58
CA ALA A 70 -3.58 1.47 -7.19
C ALA A 70 -3.73 2.55 -6.12
N LEU A 71 -3.20 3.74 -6.36
CA LEU A 71 -3.41 4.86 -5.45
C LEU A 71 -4.89 5.25 -5.47
N TYR A 72 -5.40 5.56 -4.29
CA TYR A 72 -6.70 6.17 -4.15
C TYR A 72 -6.61 7.64 -4.53
N ASN A 73 -7.42 8.07 -5.50
CA ASN A 73 -7.55 9.48 -5.85
C ASN A 73 -8.72 10.09 -5.06
N PRO A 74 -8.45 11.06 -4.16
CA PRO A 74 -9.49 11.65 -3.30
C PRO A 74 -10.53 12.48 -4.09
N GLN A 75 -10.15 13.06 -5.23
CA GLN A 75 -11.07 13.83 -6.08
C GLN A 75 -12.06 12.92 -6.81
N THR A 76 -11.58 11.84 -7.42
CA THR A 76 -12.44 10.92 -8.20
C THR A 76 -13.04 9.81 -7.35
N LYS A 77 -12.61 9.67 -6.09
CA LYS A 77 -13.00 8.63 -5.13
C LYS A 77 -12.80 7.20 -5.65
N LYS A 78 -11.83 7.03 -6.56
CA LYS A 78 -11.56 5.78 -7.27
C LYS A 78 -10.07 5.49 -7.32
N ALA A 79 -9.75 4.25 -7.63
CA ALA A 79 -8.39 3.83 -7.96
C ALA A 79 -7.92 4.55 -9.24
N ASP A 80 -6.71 5.11 -9.21
CA ASP A 80 -6.16 5.83 -10.35
C ASP A 80 -4.71 5.43 -10.68
N ARG A 81 -4.33 5.64 -11.93
CA ARG A 81 -2.97 5.41 -12.43
C ARG A 81 -2.10 6.63 -12.16
N VAL A 82 -0.87 6.36 -11.73
CA VAL A 82 0.13 7.40 -11.46
C VAL A 82 1.09 7.55 -12.64
N GLY A 83 1.34 8.80 -13.03
CA GLY A 83 2.42 9.23 -13.93
C GLY A 83 3.51 10.02 -13.20
N PHE A 84 4.55 10.40 -13.94
CA PHE A 84 5.59 11.30 -13.45
C PHE A 84 5.69 12.53 -14.35
N LYS A 85 5.80 13.72 -13.76
CA LYS A 85 6.05 14.97 -14.48
C LYS A 85 7.12 15.79 -13.78
N PHE A 86 7.78 16.68 -14.50
CA PHE A 86 8.67 17.69 -13.93
C PHE A 86 7.87 18.96 -13.66
N LEU A 87 8.07 19.56 -12.49
CA LEU A 87 7.57 20.91 -12.18
C LEU A 87 8.53 21.96 -12.73
N GLU A 88 8.09 23.21 -12.75
CA GLU A 88 8.90 24.37 -13.16
C GLU A 88 10.19 24.50 -12.32
N ASP A 89 10.12 24.11 -11.05
CA ASP A 89 11.27 24.05 -10.13
C ASP A 89 12.28 22.91 -10.44
N GLY A 90 12.06 22.14 -11.51
CA GLY A 90 12.89 20.99 -11.90
C GLY A 90 12.66 19.71 -11.08
N ARG A 91 11.80 19.74 -10.06
CA ARG A 91 11.46 18.57 -9.23
C ARG A 91 10.58 17.58 -9.99
N LYS A 92 10.94 16.30 -9.94
CA LYS A 92 10.12 15.20 -10.50
C LYS A 92 9.07 14.76 -9.49
N VAL A 93 7.80 14.96 -9.82
CA VAL A 93 6.67 14.62 -8.94
C VAL A 93 5.79 13.53 -9.54
N ARG A 94 5.07 12.82 -8.66
CA ARG A 94 4.00 11.89 -9.03
C ARG A 94 2.71 12.67 -9.26
N TYR A 95 1.95 12.30 -10.29
CA TYR A 95 0.65 12.90 -10.56
C TYR A 95 -0.39 11.85 -10.95
N PHE A 96 -1.65 12.13 -10.65
CA PHE A 96 -2.80 11.33 -11.06
C PHE A 96 -3.08 11.51 -12.55
N LYS A 97 -3.12 10.42 -13.33
CA LYS A 97 -3.34 10.51 -14.78
C LYS A 97 -4.75 10.98 -15.14
N SER A 98 -5.74 10.76 -14.27
CA SER A 98 -7.12 11.19 -14.55
C SER A 98 -7.34 12.69 -14.35
N THR A 99 -6.75 13.28 -13.29
CA THR A 99 -6.99 14.68 -12.92
C THR A 99 -5.80 15.61 -13.17
N GLY A 100 -4.59 15.07 -13.39
CA GLY A 100 -3.38 15.89 -13.54
C GLY A 100 -2.78 16.39 -12.21
N GLU A 101 -3.48 16.16 -11.10
CA GLU A 101 -3.13 16.62 -9.75
C GLU A 101 -1.91 15.89 -9.19
N VAL A 102 -1.12 16.59 -8.39
CA VAL A 102 0.11 16.06 -7.78
C VAL A 102 -0.24 15.20 -6.57
N VAL A 103 0.39 14.04 -6.47
CA VAL A 103 0.20 13.07 -5.37
C VAL A 103 1.05 13.42 -4.16
N ASP A 104 2.28 13.87 -4.41
CA ASP A 104 3.24 14.26 -3.38
C ASP A 104 2.96 15.73 -3.00
N VAL A 105 2.07 15.95 -2.03
CA VAL A 105 1.95 17.24 -1.31
C VAL A 105 2.85 17.20 -0.08
#